data_AF-A0A9D1SL29-F1
#
_entry.id   AF-A0A9D1SL29-F1
#
_cell.length_a   1.000
_cell.length_b   1.000
_cell.length_c   1.000
_cell.angle_alpha   90.00
_cell.angle_beta   90.00
_cell.angle_gamma   90.00
#
_symmetry.space_group_name_H-M   'P 1'
#
loop_
_entity.id
_entity.type
_entity.pdbx_description
1 polymer ?
#
loop_
_entity_poly.entity_id
_entity_poly.type
_entity_poly.pdbx_seq_one_letter_code
_entity_poly.pdbx_strand_id
1 'polypeptide(L)'
;MHNNKGPTLTIAVLILISTGLLWSSIVQNTTFNILGLQFLILFTLCSLWAAELNNRWLFKTFLRRFNQMLALFSGLPLLLSSYWPSQLMNEEVIVGFFGVGGLAWAYAYIYLRVDTSITKSYKVFVHLPLIAMLALSCSLIQMVGNGVAAMIWISYYIIFSYTILKESLATNQTLRFNVGVFGITVALLALVIEFGVIEIVTSKVIWGGFGLIMGLNLWLISRKKKLRRKKK
;
A
#
# COMPACT_ATOMS: atom_id res chain seq x y z
N MET A 1 3.38 -3.74 -35.37
CA MET A 1 4.21 -3.67 -34.15
C MET A 1 4.30 -2.21 -33.72
N HIS A 2 3.55 -1.79 -32.70
CA HIS A 2 3.64 -0.42 -32.17
C HIS A 2 4.92 -0.32 -31.33
N ASN A 3 5.77 0.66 -31.60
CA ASN A 3 7.05 0.86 -30.91
C ASN A 3 6.78 1.34 -29.47
N ASN A 4 6.74 0.43 -28.49
CA ASN A 4 6.53 0.72 -27.06
C ASN A 4 7.71 1.49 -26.37
N LYS A 5 8.52 2.24 -27.12
CA LYS A 5 9.72 2.92 -26.61
C LYS A 5 9.45 4.26 -25.91
N GLY A 6 8.40 4.99 -26.31
CA GLY A 6 8.02 6.26 -25.69
C GLY A 6 7.71 6.17 -24.19
N PRO A 7 6.80 5.28 -23.75
CA PRO A 7 6.36 5.22 -22.35
C PRO A 7 7.38 4.62 -21.38
N THR A 8 8.15 3.63 -21.84
CA THR A 8 9.26 3.05 -21.07
C THR A 8 10.32 4.11 -20.77
N LEU A 9 10.58 5.01 -21.72
CA LEU A 9 11.48 6.15 -21.55
C LEU A 9 10.89 7.18 -20.56
N THR A 10 9.60 7.50 -20.66
CA THR A 10 8.94 8.42 -19.71
C THR A 10 8.99 7.90 -18.28
N ILE A 11 8.71 6.61 -18.06
CA ILE A 11 8.82 5.98 -16.74
C ILE A 11 10.27 6.03 -16.22
N ALA A 12 11.25 5.75 -17.08
CA ALA A 12 12.67 5.83 -16.72
C ALA A 12 13.09 7.24 -16.28
N VAL A 13 12.65 8.27 -17.01
CA VAL A 13 12.92 9.68 -16.68
C VAL A 13 12.31 10.05 -15.33
N LEU A 14 11.06 9.64 -15.07
CA LEU A 14 10.39 9.92 -13.80
C LEU A 14 11.05 9.18 -12.62
N ILE A 15 11.56 7.96 -12.84
CA ILE A 15 12.36 7.23 -11.84
C ILE A 15 13.68 7.95 -11.55
N LEU A 16 14.36 8.45 -12.59
CA LEU A 16 15.59 9.24 -12.45
C LEU A 16 15.36 10.52 -11.65
N ILE A 17 14.30 11.27 -11.97
CA ILE A 17 13.92 12.47 -11.22
C ILE A 17 13.60 12.12 -9.75
N SER A 18 12.84 11.04 -9.52
CA SER A 18 12.53 10.55 -8.17
C SER A 18 13.80 10.18 -7.40
N THR A 19 14.79 9.56 -8.07
CA THR A 19 16.08 9.22 -7.47
C THR A 19 16.88 10.46 -7.09
N GLY A 20 16.88 11.49 -7.94
CA GLY A 20 17.51 12.78 -7.63
C GLY A 20 16.89 13.49 -6.43
N LEU A 21 15.56 13.47 -6.31
CA LEU A 21 14.84 14.02 -5.15
C LEU A 21 15.11 13.23 -3.87
N LEU A 22 15.23 11.89 -3.97
CA LEU A 22 15.64 11.04 -2.86
C LEU A 22 17.07 11.35 -2.41
N TRP A 23 18.00 11.55 -3.35
CA TRP A 23 19.38 11.96 -3.03
C TRP A 23 19.42 13.29 -2.29
N SER A 24 18.64 14.28 -2.75
CA SER A 24 18.47 15.56 -2.04
C SER A 24 17.93 15.36 -0.62
N SER A 25 16.95 14.46 -0.45
CA SER A 25 16.37 14.12 0.85
C SER A 25 17.39 13.48 1.82
N ILE A 26 18.31 12.66 1.31
CA ILE A 26 19.39 12.04 2.11
C ILE A 26 20.40 13.09 2.57
N VAL A 27 20.87 13.93 1.64
CA VAL A 27 21.88 14.97 1.93
C VAL A 27 21.35 15.98 2.94
N GLN A 28 20.05 16.25 2.92
CA GLN A 28 19.39 17.23 3.78
C GLN A 28 18.81 16.63 5.08
N ASN A 29 19.25 15.43 5.48
CA ASN A 29 18.98 14.84 6.80
C ASN A 29 17.48 14.65 7.13
N THR A 30 16.72 14.07 6.20
CA THR A 30 15.31 13.70 6.45
C THR A 30 15.17 12.55 7.45
N THR A 31 14.02 12.47 8.12
CA THR A 31 13.75 11.42 9.12
C THR A 31 13.76 10.01 8.51
N PHE A 32 14.34 9.04 9.25
CA PHE A 32 14.58 7.67 8.77
C PHE A 32 13.33 6.93 8.29
N ASN A 33 12.17 7.19 8.91
CA ASN A 33 10.90 6.56 8.53
C ASN A 33 10.42 6.97 7.14
N ILE A 34 10.60 8.24 6.77
CA ILE A 34 10.19 8.76 5.46
C ILE A 34 11.16 8.32 4.38
N LEU A 35 12.47 8.35 4.67
CA LEU A 35 13.48 7.80 3.77
C LEU A 35 13.19 6.34 3.41
N GLY A 36 12.86 5.51 4.41
CA GLY A 36 12.49 4.10 4.18
C GLY A 36 11.30 3.94 3.23
N LEU A 37 10.30 4.80 3.33
CA LEU A 37 9.13 4.82 2.43
C LEU A 37 9.48 5.27 1.02
N GLN A 38 10.31 6.31 0.89
CA GLN A 38 10.80 6.78 -0.40
C GLN A 38 11.61 5.67 -1.11
N PHE A 39 12.49 4.97 -0.41
CA PHE A 39 13.21 3.82 -0.95
C PHE A 39 12.26 2.71 -1.40
N LEU A 40 11.26 2.35 -0.59
CA LEU A 40 10.31 1.29 -0.92
C LEU A 40 9.50 1.62 -2.18
N ILE A 41 9.09 2.88 -2.34
CA ILE A 41 8.43 3.36 -3.56
C ILE A 41 9.37 3.30 -4.75
N LEU A 42 10.63 3.74 -4.60
CA LEU A 42 11.61 3.69 -5.68
C LEU A 42 11.87 2.24 -6.12
N PHE A 43 12.06 1.30 -5.18
CA PHE A 43 12.17 -0.13 -5.48
C PHE A 43 10.95 -0.67 -6.21
N THR A 44 9.75 -0.24 -5.79
CA THR A 44 8.49 -0.62 -6.43
C THR A 44 8.43 -0.12 -7.88
N LEU A 45 8.79 1.14 -8.12
CA LEU A 45 8.81 1.75 -9.45
C LEU A 45 9.87 1.09 -10.36
N CYS A 46 11.09 0.88 -9.87
CA CYS A 46 12.15 0.17 -10.58
C CYS A 46 11.73 -1.25 -10.94
N SER A 47 11.05 -1.96 -10.04
CA SER A 47 10.51 -3.29 -10.26
C SER A 47 9.39 -3.30 -11.32
N LEU A 48 8.52 -2.29 -11.34
CA LEU A 48 7.50 -2.12 -12.38
C LEU A 48 8.12 -1.83 -13.75
N TRP A 49 9.14 -0.98 -13.79
CA TRP A 49 9.88 -0.67 -15.02
C TRP A 49 10.68 -1.88 -15.53
N ALA A 50 11.34 -2.63 -14.64
CA ALA A 50 12.03 -3.88 -15.00
C ALA A 50 11.07 -4.96 -15.52
N ALA A 51 9.86 -5.02 -14.97
CA ALA A 51 8.78 -5.89 -15.45
C ALA A 51 8.28 -5.49 -16.86
N GLU A 52 8.49 -4.25 -17.29
CA GLU A 52 8.19 -3.77 -18.64
C GLU A 52 9.31 -4.13 -19.63
N LEU A 53 10.58 -4.09 -19.19
CA LEU A 53 11.74 -4.41 -20.01
C LEU A 53 11.93 -5.93 -20.24
N ASN A 54 11.47 -6.77 -19.31
CA ASN A 54 11.77 -8.21 -19.34
C ASN A 54 10.56 -9.07 -19.74
N ASN A 55 10.70 -9.81 -20.85
CA ASN A 55 9.64 -10.68 -21.37
C ASN A 55 9.54 -12.03 -20.65
N ARG A 56 10.45 -12.32 -19.69
CA ARG A 56 10.41 -13.57 -18.92
C ARG A 56 9.26 -13.56 -17.90
N TRP A 57 8.21 -14.31 -18.22
CA TRP A 57 6.95 -14.37 -17.48
C TRP A 57 7.08 -14.62 -15.97
N LEU A 58 8.02 -15.48 -15.54
CA LEU A 58 8.24 -15.80 -14.12
C LEU A 58 8.80 -14.62 -13.33
N PHE A 59 9.81 -13.94 -13.86
CA PHE A 59 10.45 -12.80 -13.20
C PHE A 59 9.50 -11.60 -13.09
N LYS A 60 8.77 -11.31 -14.18
CA LYS A 60 7.68 -10.30 -14.21
C LYS A 60 6.60 -10.59 -13.16
N THR A 61 6.23 -11.86 -12.98
CA THR A 61 5.19 -12.26 -12.03
C THR A 61 5.66 -12.17 -10.58
N PHE A 62 6.91 -12.55 -10.29
CA PHE A 62 7.50 -12.45 -8.95
C PHE A 62 7.60 -11.00 -8.49
N LEU A 63 8.22 -10.14 -9.31
CA LEU A 63 8.37 -8.70 -9.05
C LEU A 63 7.01 -8.02 -8.80
N ARG A 64 6.00 -8.37 -9.61
CA ARG A 64 4.65 -7.82 -9.43
C ARG A 64 4.01 -8.24 -8.12
N ARG A 65 4.16 -9.50 -7.69
CA ARG A 65 3.61 -9.99 -6.41
C ARG A 65 4.35 -9.41 -5.21
N PHE A 66 5.67 -9.32 -5.31
CA PHE A 66 6.50 -8.73 -4.26
C PHE A 66 6.17 -7.24 -4.06
N ASN A 67 6.03 -6.46 -5.14
CA ASN A 67 5.57 -5.08 -5.09
C ASN A 67 4.19 -4.91 -4.47
N GLN A 68 3.26 -5.83 -4.77
CA GLN A 68 1.92 -5.82 -4.16
C GLN A 68 1.99 -6.03 -2.65
N MET A 69 2.83 -6.94 -2.19
CA MET A 69 3.04 -7.13 -0.75
C MET A 69 3.74 -5.92 -0.13
N LEU A 70 4.77 -5.36 -0.76
CA LEU A 70 5.45 -4.17 -0.25
C LEU A 70 4.51 -2.98 -0.10
N ALA A 71 3.67 -2.70 -1.11
CA ALA A 71 2.68 -1.63 -1.03
C ALA A 71 1.62 -1.88 0.06
N LEU A 72 1.28 -3.15 0.33
CA LEU A 72 0.36 -3.53 1.39
C LEU A 72 0.93 -3.31 2.79
N PHE A 73 2.23 -3.54 2.98
CA PHE A 73 2.87 -3.51 4.29
C PHE A 73 3.56 -2.16 4.59
N SER A 74 3.92 -1.40 3.57
CA SER A 74 4.65 -0.13 3.73
C SER A 74 3.86 0.94 4.49
N GLY A 75 2.54 0.97 4.36
CA GLY A 75 1.68 1.93 5.04
C GLY A 75 1.30 1.55 6.48
N LEU A 76 1.61 0.33 6.95
CA LEU A 76 1.20 -0.11 8.29
C LEU A 76 1.83 0.71 9.43
N PRO A 77 3.13 1.05 9.39
CA PRO A 77 3.73 1.90 10.44
C PRO A 77 3.07 3.29 10.50
N LEU A 78 2.53 3.79 9.38
CA LEU A 78 1.92 5.11 9.28
C LEU A 78 0.50 5.20 9.88
N LEU A 79 -0.05 4.08 10.32
CA LEU A 79 -1.33 4.03 11.01
C LEU A 79 -1.29 4.68 12.40
N LEU A 80 -0.10 4.91 12.94
CA LEU A 80 0.11 5.47 14.27
C LEU A 80 0.85 6.81 14.17
N SER A 81 0.33 7.83 14.85
CA SER A 81 0.85 9.20 14.88
C SER A 81 2.27 9.28 15.43
N SER A 82 2.66 8.33 16.29
CA SER A 82 4.02 8.23 16.87
C SER A 82 5.12 7.89 15.86
N TYR A 83 4.77 7.29 14.72
CA TYR A 83 5.73 6.95 13.67
C TYR A 83 5.88 8.05 12.62
N TRP A 84 5.01 9.05 12.66
CA TRP A 84 5.17 10.27 11.87
C TRP A 84 6.16 11.21 12.54
N PRO A 85 7.03 11.88 11.77
CA PRO A 85 7.90 12.90 12.32
C PRO A 85 7.05 14.08 12.82
N SER A 86 7.49 14.73 13.89
CA SER A 86 6.83 15.93 14.42
C SER A 86 6.90 17.13 13.48
N GLN A 87 7.94 17.17 12.62
CA GLN A 87 8.13 18.17 11.58
C GLN A 87 8.74 17.52 10.33
N LEU A 88 8.24 17.91 9.17
CA LEU A 88 8.77 17.53 7.88
C LEU A 88 9.80 18.56 7.41
N MET A 89 11.09 18.22 7.53
CA MET A 89 12.14 18.99 6.86
C MET A 89 12.04 18.77 5.34
N ASN A 90 12.12 19.85 4.56
CA ASN A 90 12.09 19.84 3.08
C ASN A 90 10.84 19.18 2.48
N GLU A 91 9.67 19.59 2.95
CA GLU A 91 8.37 19.13 2.46
C GLU A 91 8.26 19.19 0.94
N GLU A 92 8.68 20.28 0.30
CA GLU A 92 8.58 20.44 -1.15
C GLU A 92 9.30 19.33 -1.91
N VAL A 93 10.46 18.88 -1.41
CA VAL A 93 11.24 17.79 -2.00
C VAL A 93 10.52 16.45 -1.79
N ILE A 94 9.92 16.24 -0.62
CA ILE A 94 9.19 15.02 -0.28
C ILE A 94 7.88 14.92 -1.09
N VAL A 95 7.12 16.01 -1.16
CA VAL A 95 5.89 16.11 -1.96
C VAL A 95 6.23 15.99 -3.44
N GLY A 96 7.31 16.62 -3.91
CA GLY A 96 7.82 16.46 -5.27
C GLY A 96 8.18 15.01 -5.59
N PHE A 97 8.85 14.31 -4.67
CA PHE A 97 9.18 12.89 -4.81
C PHE A 97 7.92 12.04 -4.97
N PHE A 98 6.92 12.21 -4.09
CA PHE A 98 5.68 11.45 -4.18
C PHE A 98 4.85 11.87 -5.41
N GLY A 99 4.86 13.13 -5.80
CA GLY A 99 4.20 13.60 -7.02
C GLY A 99 4.76 12.94 -8.28
N VAL A 100 6.09 13.00 -8.46
CA VAL A 100 6.79 12.39 -9.60
C VAL A 100 6.68 10.86 -9.56
N GLY A 101 6.85 10.25 -8.40
CA GLY A 101 6.66 8.81 -8.21
C GLY A 101 5.23 8.36 -8.52
N GLY A 102 4.24 9.18 -8.16
CA GLY A 102 2.82 8.95 -8.44
C GLY A 102 2.52 9.02 -9.93
N LEU A 103 3.13 9.99 -10.64
CA LEU A 103 3.06 10.07 -12.10
C LEU A 103 3.72 8.86 -12.76
N ALA A 104 4.93 8.48 -12.34
CA ALA A 104 5.63 7.29 -12.86
C ALA A 104 4.76 6.03 -12.70
N TRP A 105 4.12 5.92 -11.55
CA TRP A 105 3.20 4.85 -11.25
C TRP A 105 1.96 4.86 -12.15
N ALA A 106 1.33 6.02 -12.34
CA ALA A 106 0.14 6.18 -13.19
C ALA A 106 0.44 5.80 -14.64
N TYR A 107 1.59 6.22 -15.17
CA TYR A 107 2.06 5.80 -16.50
C TYR A 107 2.26 4.29 -16.58
N ALA A 108 2.99 3.70 -15.63
CA ALA A 108 3.18 2.25 -15.58
C ALA A 108 1.85 1.49 -15.51
N TYR A 109 0.88 2.01 -14.75
CA TYR A 109 -0.44 1.40 -14.63
C TYR A 109 -1.26 1.46 -15.92
N ILE A 110 -1.30 2.61 -16.61
CA ILE A 110 -2.00 2.74 -17.90
C ILE A 110 -1.45 1.72 -18.88
N TYR A 111 -0.12 1.57 -18.96
CA TYR A 111 0.52 0.62 -19.86
C TYR A 111 0.28 -0.84 -19.49
N LEU A 112 0.36 -1.18 -18.20
CA LEU A 112 0.08 -2.53 -17.73
C LEU A 112 -1.40 -2.90 -17.79
N ARG A 113 -2.33 -1.93 -17.88
CA ARG A 113 -3.78 -2.16 -18.06
C ARG A 113 -4.12 -2.57 -19.49
N VAL A 114 -3.39 -2.04 -20.48
CA VAL A 114 -3.52 -2.44 -21.89
C VAL A 114 -3.12 -3.92 -22.07
N ASP A 115 -2.19 -4.40 -21.24
CA ASP A 115 -1.79 -5.79 -21.15
C ASP A 115 -2.80 -6.57 -20.26
N THR A 116 -3.88 -7.06 -20.86
CA THR A 116 -5.14 -7.72 -20.34
C THR A 116 -5.14 -8.52 -19.01
N SER A 117 -3.99 -8.73 -18.36
CA SER A 117 -3.83 -9.41 -17.07
C SER A 117 -4.26 -8.60 -15.82
N ILE A 118 -4.67 -7.34 -15.95
CA ILE A 118 -5.05 -6.42 -14.84
C ILE A 118 -6.52 -5.98 -14.95
N THR A 119 -7.44 -6.95 -15.01
CA THR A 119 -8.90 -6.69 -15.12
C THR A 119 -9.61 -6.53 -13.77
N LYS A 120 -8.90 -6.37 -12.65
CA LYS A 120 -9.53 -6.38 -11.33
C LYS A 120 -9.22 -5.14 -10.51
N SER A 121 -10.29 -4.49 -10.04
CA SER A 121 -10.37 -3.20 -9.36
C SER A 121 -9.41 -3.04 -8.18
N TYR A 122 -9.10 -4.13 -7.45
CA TYR A 122 -8.12 -4.10 -6.37
C TYR A 122 -6.71 -3.72 -6.84
N LYS A 123 -6.28 -4.09 -8.05
CA LYS A 123 -4.91 -3.75 -8.52
C LYS A 123 -4.72 -2.25 -8.72
N VAL A 124 -5.82 -1.53 -8.99
CA VAL A 124 -5.85 -0.06 -9.10
C VAL A 124 -5.78 0.54 -7.70
N PHE A 125 -6.55 -0.03 -6.77
CA PHE A 125 -6.66 0.40 -5.37
C PHE A 125 -5.44 0.08 -4.50
N VAL A 126 -4.65 -0.95 -4.82
CA VAL A 126 -3.43 -1.30 -4.07
C VAL A 126 -2.32 -0.28 -4.30
N HIS A 127 -2.35 0.46 -5.41
CA HIS A 127 -1.13 1.04 -5.94
C HIS A 127 -1.19 2.52 -6.37
N LEU A 128 -2.30 3.00 -6.96
CA LEU A 128 -2.49 4.45 -7.20
C LEU A 128 -2.73 5.24 -5.90
N PRO A 129 -3.49 4.71 -4.92
CA PRO A 129 -3.78 5.45 -3.70
C PRO A 129 -2.60 5.58 -2.76
N LEU A 130 -1.65 4.64 -2.74
CA LEU A 130 -0.58 4.68 -1.73
C LEU A 130 0.28 5.96 -1.84
N ILE A 131 0.68 6.31 -3.06
CA ILE A 131 1.55 7.48 -3.30
C ILE A 131 0.76 8.78 -3.12
N ALA A 132 -0.49 8.82 -3.58
CA ALA A 132 -1.39 9.96 -3.37
C ALA A 132 -1.71 10.18 -1.88
N MET A 133 -1.97 9.10 -1.14
CA MET A 133 -2.20 9.15 0.30
C MET A 133 -0.94 9.55 1.06
N LEU A 134 0.26 9.11 0.63
CA LEU A 134 1.52 9.58 1.20
C LEU A 134 1.72 11.08 1.00
N ALA A 135 1.52 11.58 -0.22
CA ALA A 135 1.64 13.01 -0.52
C ALA A 135 0.63 13.85 0.28
N LEU A 136 -0.62 13.40 0.33
CA LEU A 136 -1.70 14.06 1.09
C LEU A 136 -1.45 14.01 2.61
N SER A 137 -0.90 12.91 3.11
CA SER A 137 -0.56 12.80 4.53
C SER A 137 0.61 13.68 4.92
N CYS A 138 1.63 13.79 4.06
CA CYS A 138 2.78 14.67 4.32
C CYS A 138 2.35 16.15 4.37
N SER A 139 1.47 16.57 3.48
CA SER A 139 0.94 17.95 3.49
C SER A 139 0.06 18.23 4.71
N LEU A 140 -0.72 17.24 5.17
CA LEU A 140 -1.59 17.42 6.34
C LEU A 140 -0.87 17.42 7.69
N ILE A 141 0.30 16.79 7.79
CA ILE A 141 1.13 16.85 9.01
C ILE A 141 1.50 18.29 9.35
N GLN A 142 1.83 19.09 8.34
CA GLN A 142 2.18 20.50 8.51
C GLN A 142 0.98 21.35 8.92
N MET A 143 -0.21 21.03 8.40
CA MET A 143 -1.42 21.84 8.61
C MET A 143 -2.19 21.49 9.88
N VAL A 144 -2.27 20.21 10.23
CA VAL A 144 -3.18 19.70 11.27
C VAL A 144 -2.50 18.73 12.24
N GLY A 145 -1.27 18.30 11.95
CA GLY A 145 -0.48 17.43 12.81
C GLY A 145 -0.65 15.92 12.54
N ASN A 146 0.17 15.15 13.25
CA ASN A 146 0.39 13.71 13.00
C ASN A 146 -0.86 12.85 13.19
N GLY A 147 -1.76 13.22 14.10
CA GLY A 147 -2.99 12.47 14.36
C GLY A 147 -3.91 12.41 13.14
N VAL A 148 -4.04 13.52 12.40
CA VAL A 148 -4.90 13.55 11.20
C VAL A 148 -4.31 12.73 10.07
N ALA A 149 -3.00 12.76 9.89
CA ALA A 149 -2.32 11.89 8.93
C ALA A 149 -2.55 10.41 9.25
N ALA A 150 -2.38 10.01 10.52
CA ALA A 150 -2.67 8.64 10.96
C ALA A 150 -4.14 8.24 10.68
N MET A 151 -5.11 9.11 10.96
CA MET A 151 -6.54 8.85 10.70
C MET A 151 -6.86 8.64 9.21
N ILE A 152 -6.17 9.34 8.32
CA ILE A 152 -6.32 9.16 6.87
C ILE A 152 -5.78 7.80 6.44
N TRP A 153 -4.67 7.36 7.00
CA TRP A 153 -4.13 6.03 6.77
C TRP A 153 -5.03 4.93 7.33
N ILE A 154 -5.59 5.13 8.51
CA ILE A 154 -6.58 4.21 9.09
C ILE A 154 -7.79 4.09 8.16
N SER A 155 -8.33 5.22 7.70
CA SER A 155 -9.46 5.26 6.76
C SER A 155 -9.13 4.57 5.44
N TYR A 156 -7.93 4.82 4.91
CA TYR A 156 -7.41 4.15 3.72
C TYR A 156 -7.40 2.63 3.89
N TYR A 157 -6.79 2.13 4.97
CA TYR A 157 -6.67 0.69 5.22
C TYR A 157 -8.03 0.03 5.46
N ILE A 158 -9.00 0.71 6.08
CA ILE A 158 -10.37 0.21 6.23
C ILE A 158 -11.03 0.03 4.86
N ILE A 159 -11.05 1.08 4.03
CA ILE A 159 -11.66 1.04 2.69
C ILE A 159 -10.98 -0.03 1.84
N PHE A 160 -9.65 0.01 1.81
CA PHE A 160 -8.83 -0.92 1.06
C PHE A 160 -9.10 -2.38 1.46
N SER A 161 -9.06 -2.68 2.75
CA SER A 161 -9.29 -4.03 3.26
C SER A 161 -10.71 -4.50 3.01
N TYR A 162 -11.69 -3.61 3.10
CA TYR A 162 -13.08 -3.89 2.73
C TYR A 162 -13.21 -4.26 1.25
N THR A 163 -12.53 -3.55 0.34
CA THR A 163 -12.55 -3.91 -1.09
C THR A 163 -11.98 -5.31 -1.34
N ILE A 164 -10.88 -5.67 -0.66
CA ILE A 164 -10.29 -7.01 -0.72
C ILE A 164 -11.28 -8.05 -0.19
N LEU A 165 -11.93 -7.80 0.95
CA LEU A 165 -12.91 -8.71 1.53
C LEU A 165 -14.07 -8.96 0.57
N LYS A 166 -14.67 -7.90 0.02
CA LYS A 166 -15.77 -8.00 -0.94
C LYS A 166 -15.38 -8.85 -2.15
N GLU A 167 -14.20 -8.61 -2.72
CA GLU A 167 -13.73 -9.36 -3.89
C GLU A 167 -13.36 -10.82 -3.53
N SER A 168 -12.80 -11.04 -2.35
CA SER A 168 -12.44 -12.39 -1.88
C SER A 168 -13.67 -13.27 -1.64
N LEU A 169 -14.78 -12.68 -1.18
CA LEU A 169 -16.07 -13.35 -1.04
C LEU A 169 -16.66 -13.70 -2.41
N ALA A 170 -16.61 -12.78 -3.37
CA ALA A 170 -17.09 -13.03 -4.74
C ALA A 170 -16.28 -14.13 -5.44
N THR A 171 -14.97 -14.19 -5.19
CA THR A 171 -14.05 -15.14 -5.85
C THR A 171 -13.73 -16.39 -5.03
N ASN A 172 -14.28 -16.52 -3.81
CA ASN A 172 -14.03 -17.61 -2.85
C ASN A 172 -12.54 -17.87 -2.54
N GLN A 173 -11.70 -16.82 -2.56
CA GLN A 173 -10.27 -16.92 -2.29
C GLN A 173 -9.95 -16.66 -0.81
N THR A 174 -9.56 -17.71 -0.08
CA THR A 174 -9.30 -17.67 1.38
C THR A 174 -8.11 -16.79 1.75
N LEU A 175 -7.02 -16.85 0.99
CA LEU A 175 -5.84 -16.01 1.26
C LEU A 175 -6.18 -14.52 1.23
N ARG A 176 -6.91 -14.08 0.20
CA ARG A 176 -7.32 -12.68 0.06
C ARG A 176 -8.26 -12.25 1.17
N PHE A 177 -9.19 -13.12 1.55
CA PHE A 177 -10.06 -12.83 2.67
C PHE A 177 -9.27 -12.59 3.96
N ASN A 178 -8.27 -13.43 4.24
CA ASN A 178 -7.44 -13.29 5.43
C ASN A 178 -6.64 -11.99 5.43
N VAL A 179 -6.11 -11.59 4.28
CA VAL A 179 -5.44 -10.28 4.12
C VAL A 179 -6.42 -9.13 4.41
N GLY A 180 -7.65 -9.22 3.91
CA GLY A 180 -8.68 -8.21 4.18
C GLY A 180 -9.11 -8.16 5.65
N VAL A 181 -9.30 -9.31 6.31
CA VAL A 181 -9.63 -9.35 7.75
C VAL A 181 -8.48 -8.79 8.58
N PHE A 182 -7.25 -9.20 8.26
CA PHE A 182 -6.05 -8.70 8.92
C PHE A 182 -5.96 -7.17 8.80
N GLY A 183 -6.11 -6.62 7.60
CA GLY A 183 -6.03 -5.18 7.37
C GLY A 183 -7.10 -4.38 8.12
N ILE A 184 -8.36 -4.86 8.17
CA ILE A 184 -9.40 -4.21 9.00
C ILE A 184 -9.04 -4.29 10.48
N THR A 185 -8.57 -5.44 10.96
CA THR A 185 -8.25 -5.64 12.38
C THR A 185 -7.11 -4.73 12.81
N VAL A 186 -6.06 -4.60 11.99
CA VAL A 186 -4.93 -3.71 12.29
C VAL A 186 -5.36 -2.24 12.23
N ALA A 187 -6.18 -1.84 11.27
CA ALA A 187 -6.69 -0.46 11.21
C ALA A 187 -7.57 -0.10 12.41
N LEU A 188 -8.45 -1.01 12.86
CA LEU A 188 -9.26 -0.81 14.06
C LEU A 188 -8.40 -0.77 15.33
N LEU A 189 -7.38 -1.63 15.43
CA LEU A 189 -6.43 -1.60 16.54
C LEU A 189 -5.71 -0.25 16.59
N ALA A 190 -5.22 0.24 15.46
CA ALA A 190 -4.58 1.55 15.36
C ALA A 190 -5.52 2.69 15.78
N LEU A 191 -6.78 2.65 15.35
CA LEU A 191 -7.81 3.61 15.76
C LEU A 191 -7.98 3.64 17.29
N VAL A 192 -8.06 2.47 17.92
CA VAL A 192 -8.20 2.36 19.38
C VAL A 192 -6.97 2.91 20.12
N ILE A 193 -5.77 2.70 19.57
CA ILE A 193 -4.52 3.25 20.11
C ILE A 193 -4.50 4.77 19.99
N GLU A 194 -4.84 5.31 18.82
CA GLU A 194 -4.83 6.77 18.57
C GLU A 194 -5.83 7.55 19.43
N PHE A 195 -7.00 6.98 19.71
CA PHE A 195 -8.00 7.62 20.57
C PHE A 195 -7.72 7.46 22.08
N GLY A 196 -6.58 6.86 22.46
CA GLY A 196 -6.18 6.75 23.88
C GLY A 196 -7.11 5.87 24.73
N VAL A 197 -8.04 5.12 24.11
CA VAL A 197 -8.94 4.20 24.82
C VAL A 197 -8.16 3.07 25.49
N ILE A 198 -6.93 2.83 25.03
CA ILE A 198 -6.00 1.84 25.57
C ILE A 198 -4.65 2.52 25.80
N GLU A 199 -4.44 3.10 26.99
CA GLU A 199 -3.13 3.67 27.39
C GLU A 199 -2.02 2.61 27.50
N ILE A 200 -2.40 1.33 27.56
CA ILE A 200 -1.47 0.20 27.58
C ILE A 200 -2.02 -0.85 26.62
N VAL A 201 -1.43 -0.95 25.42
CA VAL A 201 -1.68 -2.09 24.52
C VAL A 201 -1.14 -3.34 25.21
N THR A 202 -1.97 -3.93 26.07
CA THR A 202 -1.61 -5.15 26.77
C THR A 202 -1.57 -6.29 25.76
N SER A 203 -0.71 -7.28 26.03
CA SER A 203 -0.65 -8.51 25.25
C SER A 203 -2.04 -9.13 25.04
N LYS A 204 -2.96 -8.96 26.01
CA LYS A 204 -4.35 -9.42 25.95
C LYS A 204 -5.16 -8.84 24.79
N VAL A 205 -4.97 -7.56 24.45
CA VAL A 205 -5.67 -6.90 23.33
C VAL A 205 -5.19 -7.46 21.99
N ILE A 206 -3.87 -7.68 21.87
CA ILE A 206 -3.24 -8.30 20.70
C ILE A 206 -3.75 -9.73 20.51
N TRP A 207 -3.79 -10.53 21.59
CA TRP A 207 -4.33 -11.89 21.58
C TRP A 207 -5.83 -11.92 21.27
N GLY A 208 -6.61 -10.95 21.77
CA GLY A 208 -8.02 -10.78 21.43
C GLY A 208 -8.23 -10.51 19.94
N GLY A 209 -7.43 -9.62 19.35
CA GLY A 209 -7.43 -9.38 17.91
C GLY A 209 -7.08 -10.63 17.09
N PHE A 210 -6.05 -11.38 17.51
CA PHE A 210 -5.70 -12.67 16.91
C PHE A 210 -6.86 -13.68 16.99
N GLY A 211 -7.52 -13.79 18.14
CA GLY A 211 -8.68 -14.65 18.33
C GLY A 211 -9.85 -14.28 17.42
N LEU A 212 -10.10 -12.99 17.22
CA LEU A 212 -11.14 -12.47 16.32
C LEU A 212 -10.83 -12.83 14.84
N ILE A 213 -9.57 -12.64 14.41
CA ILE A 213 -9.10 -13.05 13.07
C ILE A 213 -9.29 -14.56 12.88
N MET A 214 -8.92 -15.36 13.89
CA MET A 214 -9.06 -16.82 13.85
C MET A 214 -10.53 -17.26 13.78
N GLY A 215 -11.40 -16.63 14.57
CA GLY A 215 -12.85 -16.89 14.59
C GLY A 215 -13.51 -16.57 13.25
N LEU A 216 -13.18 -15.42 12.65
CA LEU A 216 -13.65 -15.05 11.31
C LEU A 216 -13.16 -16.04 10.24
N ASN A 217 -11.92 -16.53 10.36
CA ASN A 217 -11.36 -17.57 9.49
C ASN A 217 -12.16 -18.89 9.58
N LEU A 218 -12.40 -19.37 10.79
CA LEU A 218 -13.15 -20.62 11.05
C LEU A 218 -14.59 -20.51 10.54
N TRP A 219 -15.25 -19.38 10.80
CA TRP A 219 -16.60 -19.10 10.30
C TRP A 219 -16.67 -19.16 8.78
N LEU A 220 -15.69 -18.59 8.09
CA LEU A 220 -15.60 -18.63 6.63
C LEU A 220 -15.36 -20.02 6.08
N ILE A 221 -14.47 -20.80 6.68
CA ILE A 221 -14.22 -22.19 6.28
C ILE A 221 -15.51 -23.00 6.41
N SER A 222 -16.26 -22.78 7.49
CA SER A 222 -17.58 -23.39 7.71
C SER A 222 -18.59 -22.99 6.62
N ARG A 223 -18.68 -21.69 6.27
CA ARG A 223 -19.54 -21.21 5.17
C ARG A 223 -19.14 -21.80 3.82
N LYS A 224 -17.84 -21.89 3.51
CA LYS A 224 -17.32 -22.46 2.26
C LYS A 224 -17.64 -23.95 2.15
N LYS A 225 -17.56 -24.69 3.25
CA LYS A 225 -18.03 -26.09 3.32
C LYS A 225 -19.54 -26.21 3.06
N LYS A 226 -20.37 -25.34 3.66
CA LYS A 226 -21.83 -25.32 3.43
C LYS A 226 -22.20 -25.02 1.97
N LEU A 227 -21.54 -24.06 1.33
CA LEU A 227 -21.79 -23.70 -0.08
C LEU A 227 -21.37 -24.80 -1.06
N ARG A 228 -20.28 -25.52 -0.78
CA ARG A 228 -19.86 -26.68 -1.59
C ARG A 228 -20.81 -27.86 -1.49
N ARG A 229 -21.43 -28.06 -0.31
CA ARG A 229 -22.44 -29.11 -0.11
C ARG A 229 -23.77 -28.84 -0.81
N LYS A 230 -24.13 -27.57 -1.03
CA LYS A 230 -25.34 -27.20 -1.79
C LYS A 230 -25.19 -27.27 -3.32
N LYS A 231 -23.97 -27.43 -3.83
CA LYS A 231 -23.67 -27.56 -5.28
C LYS A 231 -23.45 -29.01 -5.74
N LYS A 232 -23.44 -29.95 -4.81
CA LYS A 232 -23.52 -31.39 -5.08
C LYS A 232 -24.96 -31.82 -4.86
#